data_AF-A0A959PQG8-F1
#
_entry.id   AF-A0A959PQG8-F1
#
_cell.length_a   1.000
_cell.length_b   1.000
_cell.length_c   1.000
_cell.angle_alpha   90.00
_cell.angle_beta   90.00
_cell.angle_gamma   90.00
#
_symmetry.space_group_name_H-M   'P 1'
#
loop_
_entity.id
_entity.type
_entity.pdbx_description
1 polymer ?
#
loop_
_entity_poly.entity_id
_entity_poly.type
_entity_poly.pdbx_seq_one_letter_code
_entity_poly.pdbx_strand_id
1 'polypeptide(L)' 'MKRRKFLQDSALWGAGMMIAPSMLNTGEDMFFKISLAEWSFHKALFAKEMDHLDFAKVARQQYDIGGLEYVNQFFKDKA' A
#
# COMPACT_ATOMS: atom_id res chain seq x y z
N MET A 1 -23.95 10.37 -35.57
CA MET A 1 -23.83 10.95 -34.20
C MET A 1 -23.58 12.45 -34.30
N LYS A 2 -24.19 13.29 -33.45
CA LYS A 2 -24.01 14.77 -33.48
C LYS A 2 -22.85 15.20 -32.55
N ARG A 3 -21.82 15.87 -33.09
CA ARG A 3 -20.60 16.29 -32.36
C ARG A 3 -20.87 17.10 -31.08
N ARG A 4 -21.82 18.03 -31.13
CA ARG A 4 -22.21 18.85 -29.97
C ARG A 4 -22.75 18.00 -28.82
N LYS A 5 -23.55 16.98 -29.15
CA LYS A 5 -24.13 16.07 -28.16
C LYS A 5 -23.03 15.22 -27.52
N PHE A 6 -22.08 14.72 -28.32
CA PHE A 6 -20.93 13.99 -27.82
C PHE A 6 -20.09 14.81 -26.81
N LEU A 7 -19.80 16.08 -27.11
CA LEU A 7 -19.04 16.96 -26.21
C LEU A 7 -19.77 17.27 -24.91
N GLN A 8 -21.09 17.49 -24.97
CA GLN A 8 -21.92 17.72 -23.78
C GLN A 8 -21.97 16.48 -22.89
N ASP A 9 -22.20 15.32 -23.51
CA ASP A 9 -22.30 14.05 -22.80
C ASP A 9 -20.94 13.69 -22.15
N SER A 10 -19.81 13.85 -22.86
CA SER A 10 -18.48 13.57 -22.29
C SER A 10 -18.07 14.51 -21.16
N ALA A 11 -18.45 15.79 -21.24
CA ALA A 11 -18.20 16.76 -20.16
C ALA A 11 -19.00 16.42 -18.89
N LEU A 12 -20.26 16.00 -19.04
CA LEU A 12 -21.10 15.59 -17.91
C LEU A 12 -20.55 14.34 -17.21
N TRP A 13 -20.12 13.33 -17.98
CA TRP A 13 -19.49 12.13 -17.41
C TRP A 13 -18.17 12.45 -16.68
N GLY A 14 -17.32 13.30 -17.27
CA GLY A 14 -16.07 13.72 -16.63
C GLY A 14 -16.29 14.47 -15.32
N ALA A 15 -17.26 15.39 -15.27
CA ALA A 15 -17.62 16.10 -14.05
C ALA A 15 -18.25 15.16 -12.99
N GLY A 16 -19.10 14.21 -13.43
CA GLY A 16 -19.74 13.24 -12.53
C GLY A 16 -18.73 12.33 -11.81
N MET A 17 -17.67 11.89 -12.50
CA MET A 17 -16.61 11.08 -11.89
C MET A 17 -15.81 11.83 -10.82
N MET A 18 -15.69 13.16 -10.92
CA MET A 18 -15.00 13.97 -9.90
C MET A 18 -15.80 14.14 -8.60
N ILE A 19 -17.14 14.06 -8.67
CA ILE A 19 -18.02 14.29 -7.51
C ILE A 19 -18.13 13.04 -6.63
N ALA A 20 -17.97 11.84 -7.21
CA ALA A 20 -18.09 10.58 -6.48
C ALA A 20 -16.97 9.58 -6.82
N PRO A 21 -15.70 9.92 -6.53
CA PRO A 21 -14.55 9.04 -6.83
C PRO A 21 -14.63 7.70 -6.09
N SER A 22 -15.36 7.63 -4.97
CA SER A 22 -15.62 6.40 -4.22
C SER A 22 -16.44 5.36 -5.00
N MET A 23 -17.17 5.74 -6.06
CA MET A 23 -17.86 4.78 -6.93
C MET A 23 -16.91 4.04 -7.89
N LEU A 24 -15.64 4.46 -7.99
CA LEU A 24 -14.61 3.76 -8.76
C LEU A 24 -13.96 2.62 -7.97
N ASN A 25 -14.18 2.57 -6.65
CA ASN A 25 -13.63 1.51 -5.82
C ASN A 25 -14.52 0.26 -5.94
N THR A 26 -14.07 -0.73 -6.70
CA THR A 26 -14.79 -2.01 -6.82
C THR A 26 -14.70 -2.85 -5.55
N GLY A 27 -13.88 -2.47 -4.57
CA GLY A 27 -13.87 -3.04 -3.21
C GLY A 27 -13.57 -4.55 -3.13
N GLU A 28 -13.14 -5.17 -4.23
CA GLU A 28 -12.81 -6.59 -4.22
C GLU A 28 -11.48 -6.82 -3.52
N ASP A 29 -11.50 -7.66 -2.49
CA ASP A 29 -10.30 -8.14 -1.83
C ASP A 29 -9.39 -8.84 -2.86
N MET A 30 -8.09 -8.56 -2.77
CA MET A 30 -7.11 -9.32 -3.55
C MET A 30 -7.21 -10.81 -3.22
N PHE A 31 -7.06 -11.68 -4.23
CA PHE A 31 -7.03 -13.13 -4.05
C PHE A 31 -5.84 -13.64 -3.21
N PHE A 32 -4.89 -12.74 -2.91
CA PHE A 32 -3.71 -12.99 -2.10
C PHE A 32 -3.59 -11.95 -0.98
N LYS A 33 -2.77 -12.27 0.02
CA LYS A 33 -2.39 -11.34 1.09
C LYS A 33 -0.96 -10.87 0.85
N ILE A 34 -0.69 -9.63 1.26
CA ILE A 34 0.64 -9.02 1.15
C ILE A 34 1.35 -9.18 2.49
N SER A 35 2.59 -9.64 2.43
CA SER A 35 3.55 -9.64 3.54
C SER A 35 4.67 -8.64 3.27
N LEU A 36 5.37 -8.26 4.34
CA LEU A 36 6.57 -7.43 4.28
C LEU A 36 7.74 -8.25 4.82
N ALA A 37 8.85 -8.26 4.07
CA ALA A 37 10.11 -8.82 4.52
C ALA A 37 10.93 -7.80 5.30
N GLU A 38 11.54 -8.22 6.40
CA GLU A 38 12.38 -7.37 7.25
C GLU A 38 13.57 -6.80 6.47
N TRP A 39 14.06 -7.53 5.46
CA TRP A 39 15.13 -7.07 4.57
C TRP A 39 14.75 -5.82 3.75
N SER A 40 13.47 -5.49 3.61
CA SER A 40 13.02 -4.23 3.01
C SER A 40 13.59 -3.01 3.77
N PHE A 41 13.91 -3.17 5.07
CA PHE A 41 14.52 -2.13 5.92
C PHE A 41 16.01 -2.34 6.19
N HIS A 42 16.70 -3.21 5.44
CA HIS A 42 18.12 -3.54 5.70
C HIS A 42 19.01 -2.29 5.87
N LYS A 43 18.79 -1.22 5.09
CA LYS A 43 19.55 0.02 5.23
C LYS A 43 19.33 0.70 6.58
N ALA A 44 18.08 0.89 7.00
CA ALA A 44 17.74 1.51 8.28
C ALA A 44 18.20 0.65 9.47
N LEU A 45 18.04 -0.67 9.37
CA LEU A 45 18.49 -1.63 10.37
C LEU A 45 20.03 -1.63 10.51
N PHE A 46 20.77 -1.65 9.38
CA PHE A 46 22.24 -1.59 9.42
C PHE A 46 22.77 -0.21 9.83
N ALA A 47 22.05 0.87 9.51
CA ALA A 47 22.37 2.23 9.97
C ALA A 47 21.98 2.47 11.44
N LYS A 48 21.31 1.51 12.10
CA LYS A 48 20.76 1.64 13.47
C LYS A 48 19.76 2.79 13.64
N GLU A 49 19.10 3.17 12.55
CA GLU A 49 18.02 4.17 12.54
C GLU A 49 16.68 3.55 12.97
N MET A 50 16.60 2.22 12.98
CA MET A 50 15.43 1.44 13.34
C MET A 50 15.87 0.19 14.10
N ASP A 51 15.16 -0.16 15.17
CA ASP A 51 15.33 -1.44 15.85
C ASP A 51 14.58 -2.54 15.10
N HIS A 52 15.15 -3.74 15.03
CA HIS A 52 14.52 -4.90 14.40
C HIS A 52 13.21 -5.30 15.13
N LEU A 53 13.08 -4.99 16.41
CA LEU A 53 11.85 -5.17 17.19
C LEU A 53 10.74 -4.19 16.80
N ASP A 54 11.10 -3.02 16.25
CA ASP A 54 10.13 -2.04 15.74
C ASP A 54 9.53 -2.44 14.38
N PHE A 55 10.07 -3.47 13.72
CA PHE A 55 9.62 -3.93 12.40
C PHE A 55 8.12 -4.20 12.33
N ALA A 56 7.57 -4.96 13.30
CA ALA A 56 6.13 -5.27 13.33
C ALA A 56 5.28 -4.01 13.48
N LYS A 57 5.74 -3.06 14.30
CA LYS A 57 5.06 -1.78 14.53
C LYS A 57 5.05 -0.94 13.25
N VAL A 58 6.20 -0.81 12.58
CA VAL A 58 6.34 -0.05 11.32
C VAL A 58 5.48 -0.66 10.23
N ALA A 59 5.55 -1.98 10.03
CA ALA A 59 4.74 -2.69 9.04
C ALA A 59 3.24 -2.42 9.22
N ARG A 60 2.75 -2.49 10.47
CA ARG A 60 1.32 -2.26 10.76
C ARG A 60 0.93 -0.79 10.67
N GLN A 61 1.71 0.13 11.24
CA GLN A 61 1.31 1.53 11.40
C GLN A 61 1.54 2.37 10.14
N GLN A 62 2.59 2.08 9.38
CA GLN A 62 2.96 2.89 8.20
C GLN A 62 2.45 2.29 6.89
N TYR A 63 2.32 0.97 6.83
CA TYR A 63 1.98 0.25 5.59
C TYR A 63 0.68 -0.56 5.67
N ASP A 64 0.04 -0.65 6.85
CA ASP A 64 -1.13 -1.48 7.11
C ASP A 64 -0.94 -2.97 6.74
N ILE A 65 0.31 -3.45 6.78
CA ILE A 65 0.65 -4.84 6.45
C ILE A 65 0.70 -5.67 7.74
N GLY A 66 -0.04 -6.79 7.75
CA GLY A 66 -0.06 -7.74 8.86
C GLY A 66 0.84 -8.97 8.68
N GLY A 67 1.21 -9.32 7.44
CA GLY A 67 2.14 -10.42 7.17
C GLY A 67 3.59 -9.97 7.34
N LEU A 68 4.37 -10.67 8.17
CA LEU A 68 5.75 -10.31 8.49
C LEU A 68 6.70 -11.47 8.20
N GLU A 69 7.86 -11.19 7.60
CA GLU A 69 8.91 -12.17 7.35
C GLU A 69 10.22 -11.69 7.98
N TYR A 70 10.57 -12.28 9.13
CA TYR A 70 11.79 -11.95 9.88
C TYR A 70 13.04 -12.59 9.27
N VAL A 71 14.18 -11.94 9.47
CA VAL A 71 15.49 -12.36 8.97
C VAL A 71 16.46 -12.50 10.14
N ASN A 72 16.98 -13.72 10.34
CA ASN A 72 17.85 -14.08 11.46
C ASN A 72 19.11 -13.21 11.62
N GLN A 73 19.61 -12.60 10.54
CA GLN A 73 20.79 -11.73 10.58
C GLN A 73 20.65 -10.51 11.49
N PHE A 74 19.41 -10.11 11.83
CA PHE A 74 19.14 -9.01 12.75
C PHE A 74 18.96 -9.48 14.21
N PHE A 75 18.94 -10.79 14.46
CA PHE A 75 18.75 -11.41 15.79
C PHE A 75 20.03 -12.08 16.33
N LYS A 76 21.21 -11.59 15.95
CA LYS A 76 22.51 -12.25 16.25
C LYS A 76 22.73 -12.54 17.75
N ASP A 77 22.22 -11.70 18.63
CA ASP A 77 22.41 -11.82 20.08
C ASP A 77 21.37 -12.74 20.75
N LYS A 78 20.53 -13.42 19.96
CA LYS A 78 19.47 -14.35 20.42
C LYS A 78 19.70 -15.78 19.95
N ALA A 79 20.85 -16.05 19.33
CA ALA A 79 21.28 -17.36 18.85
C ALA A 79 22.23 -18.05 19.84
#